data_AF-T1BFR8-F1
#
_entry.id   AF-T1BFR8-F1
#
_cell.length_a   1.000
_cell.length_b   1.000
_cell.length_c   1.000
_cell.angle_alpha   90.00
_cell.angle_beta   90.00
_cell.angle_gamma   90.00
#
_symmetry.space_group_name_H-M   'P 1'
#
loop_
_entity.id
_entity.type
_entity.pdbx_description
1 polymer ?
#
loop_
_entity_poly.entity_id
_entity_poly.type
_entity_poly.pdbx_seq_one_letter_code
_entity_poly.pdbx_strand_id
1 'polypeptide(L)'
;AGTLKVIRLDPKETRQSLHRIQGELGKELAATGAGRIVFDSVSLLNMLSDDEQNRRATLFALAGACRESGATSLLTAEADPRHPEVTRDGLSEYVADGVVLLGYRTGADGHRVGLSLRILKMRRTPHLRTIQPYAITASGIQVDARAVDLGGE
;
A
#
# COMPACT_ATOMS: atom_id res chain seq x y z
N ALA A 1 20.67 -16.72 10.51
CA ALA A 1 20.85 -16.04 9.22
C ALA A 1 19.73 -15.02 9.05
N GLY A 2 20.04 -13.79 8.61
CA GLY A 2 19.13 -12.64 8.66
C GLY A 2 17.88 -12.86 7.81
N THR A 3 16.71 -12.90 8.45
CA THR A 3 15.41 -13.04 7.80
C THR A 3 14.90 -11.73 7.18
N LEU A 4 15.67 -10.65 7.32
CA LEU A 4 15.32 -9.30 6.87
C LEU A 4 16.51 -8.62 6.19
N LYS A 5 16.26 -8.08 5.00
CA LYS A 5 17.14 -7.16 4.28
C LYS A 5 16.41 -5.86 4.06
N VAL A 6 16.99 -4.74 4.50
CA VAL A 6 16.43 -3.40 4.27
C VAL A 6 17.24 -2.73 3.17
N ILE A 7 16.56 -2.28 2.12
CA ILE A 7 17.15 -1.53 1.01
C ILE A 7 16.58 -0.12 1.08
N ARG A 8 17.45 0.88 1.20
CA ARG A 8 17.05 2.29 1.11
C ARG A 8 17.23 2.75 -0.33
N LEU A 9 16.19 3.37 -0.87
CA LEU A 9 16.24 4.00 -2.19
C LEU A 9 16.36 5.51 -1.98
N ASP A 10 17.46 6.09 -2.46
CA ASP A 10 17.58 7.55 -2.49
C ASP A 10 16.66 8.10 -3.60
N PRO A 11 15.86 9.17 -3.35
CA PRO A 11 15.00 9.76 -4.37
C PRO A 11 15.71 10.12 -5.70
N LYS A 12 16.98 10.54 -5.63
CA LYS A 12 17.78 10.88 -6.82
C LYS A 12 18.15 9.63 -7.62
N GLU A 13 18.53 8.55 -6.94
CA GLU A 13 18.82 7.25 -7.56
C GLU A 13 17.53 6.58 -8.07
N THR A 14 16.41 6.83 -7.40
CA THR A 14 15.10 6.25 -7.76
C THR A 14 14.64 6.71 -9.14
N ARG A 15 14.91 7.96 -9.52
CA ARG A 15 14.57 8.47 -10.87
C ARG A 15 15.31 7.72 -11.97
N GLN A 16 16.60 7.45 -11.78
CA GLN A 16 17.38 6.60 -12.70
C GLN A 16 16.94 5.13 -12.65
N SER A 17 16.43 4.69 -11.51
CA SER A 17 15.96 3.31 -11.29
C SER A 17 14.57 3.03 -11.87
N LEU A 18 13.85 4.02 -12.40
CA LEU A 18 12.56 3.80 -13.06
C LEU A 18 12.68 2.80 -14.22
N HIS A 19 13.75 2.87 -15.01
CA HIS A 19 14.02 1.90 -16.07
C HIS A 19 14.30 0.48 -15.51
N ARG A 20 14.94 0.39 -14.35
CA ARG A 20 15.21 -0.88 -13.66
C ARG A 20 13.90 -1.56 -13.21
N ILE A 21 12.93 -0.77 -12.72
CA ILE A 21 11.57 -1.25 -12.39
C ILE A 21 10.88 -1.85 -13.63
N GLN A 22 11.12 -1.28 -14.82
CA GLN A 22 10.47 -1.70 -16.05
C GLN A 22 11.04 -2.99 -16.68
N GLY A 23 12.18 -3.51 -16.23
CA GLY A 23 12.78 -4.69 -16.90
C GLY A 23 13.62 -5.65 -16.06
N GLU A 24 14.21 -5.22 -14.94
CA GLU A 24 15.18 -6.04 -14.19
C GLU A 24 14.71 -6.40 -12.79
N LEU A 25 13.87 -5.55 -12.19
CA LEU A 25 13.49 -5.66 -10.79
C LEU A 25 12.88 -7.02 -10.43
N GLY A 26 12.05 -7.62 -11.29
CA GLY A 26 11.41 -8.91 -11.01
C GLY A 26 12.44 -10.03 -10.75
N LYS A 27 13.45 -10.14 -11.62
CA LYS A 27 14.54 -11.12 -11.51
C LYS A 27 15.42 -10.84 -10.29
N GLU A 28 15.70 -9.59 -10.01
CA GLU A 28 16.49 -9.20 -8.83
C GLU A 28 15.79 -9.54 -7.53
N LEU A 29 14.48 -9.26 -7.44
CA LEU A 29 13.65 -9.63 -6.30
C LEU A 29 13.60 -11.15 -6.15
N ALA A 30 13.41 -11.91 -7.24
CA ALA A 30 13.44 -13.37 -7.22
C ALA A 30 14.79 -13.90 -6.71
N ALA A 31 15.91 -13.31 -7.17
CA ALA A 31 17.26 -13.70 -6.76
C ALA A 31 17.54 -13.47 -5.26
N THR A 32 16.74 -12.64 -4.57
CA THR A 32 16.83 -12.51 -3.12
C THR A 32 16.35 -13.75 -2.36
N GLY A 33 15.52 -14.58 -2.98
CA GLY A 33 14.86 -15.73 -2.32
C GLY A 33 13.86 -15.32 -1.23
N ALA A 34 13.43 -14.06 -1.19
CA ALA A 34 12.52 -13.57 -0.15
C ALA A 34 11.10 -14.11 -0.34
N GLY A 35 10.49 -14.64 0.73
CA GLY A 35 9.07 -15.02 0.70
C GLY A 35 8.12 -13.82 0.82
N ARG A 36 8.62 -12.67 1.28
CA ARG A 36 7.85 -11.43 1.46
C ARG A 36 8.67 -10.21 1.07
N ILE A 37 8.02 -9.24 0.44
CA ILE A 37 8.63 -7.98 0.03
C ILE A 37 7.71 -6.83 0.47
N VAL A 38 8.29 -5.76 1.00
CA VAL A 38 7.56 -4.55 1.40
C VAL A 38 8.15 -3.35 0.68
N PHE A 39 7.32 -2.61 -0.05
CA PHE A 39 7.67 -1.31 -0.63
C PHE A 39 7.01 -0.21 0.18
N ASP A 40 7.85 0.58 0.87
CA ASP A 40 7.41 1.66 1.73
C ASP A 40 8.09 2.99 1.34
N SER A 41 7.48 3.86 0.53
CA SER A 41 6.16 3.76 -0.12
C SER A 41 6.25 3.86 -1.64
N VAL A 42 5.23 3.40 -2.35
CA VAL A 42 5.15 3.59 -3.81
C VAL A 42 4.76 5.03 -4.19
N SER A 43 4.38 5.85 -3.21
CA SER A 43 4.02 7.26 -3.45
C SER A 43 5.19 8.10 -3.96
N LEU A 44 6.43 7.78 -3.58
CA LEU A 44 7.62 8.47 -4.10
C LEU A 44 7.81 8.22 -5.61
N LEU A 45 7.56 7.00 -6.09
CA LEU A 45 7.66 6.66 -7.51
C LEU A 45 6.71 7.51 -8.37
N ASN A 46 5.54 7.82 -7.81
CA ASN A 46 4.57 8.69 -8.45
C ASN A 46 5.02 10.14 -8.53
N MET A 47 5.73 10.66 -7.52
CA MET A 47 6.27 12.04 -7.53
C MET A 47 7.40 12.23 -8.54
N LEU A 48 8.10 11.15 -8.90
CA LEU A 48 9.24 11.18 -9.82
C LEU A 48 8.84 11.00 -11.29
N SER A 49 7.59 10.65 -11.56
CA SER A 49 7.07 10.46 -12.91
C SER A 49 6.60 11.79 -13.50
N ASP A 50 7.08 12.13 -14.69
CA ASP A 50 6.81 13.45 -15.30
C ASP A 50 5.39 13.55 -15.90
N ASP A 51 4.75 12.42 -16.20
CA ASP A 51 3.39 12.35 -16.74
C ASP A 51 2.59 11.13 -16.22
N GLU A 52 1.28 11.17 -16.43
CA GLU A 52 0.35 10.15 -15.94
C GLU A 52 0.50 8.79 -16.65
N GLN A 53 0.91 8.77 -17.92
CA GLN A 53 1.14 7.55 -18.68
C GLN A 53 2.36 6.80 -18.16
N ASN A 54 3.47 7.51 -17.92
CA ASN A 54 4.67 6.95 -17.33
C ASN A 54 4.43 6.47 -15.89
N ARG A 55 3.64 7.22 -15.11
CA ARG A 55 3.22 6.82 -13.76
C ARG A 55 2.48 5.48 -13.77
N ARG A 56 1.48 5.34 -14.65
CA ARG A 56 0.76 4.09 -14.87
C ARG A 56 1.72 2.97 -15.23
N ALA A 57 2.53 3.15 -16.27
CA ALA A 57 3.46 2.14 -16.77
C ALA A 57 4.42 1.65 -15.68
N THR A 58 5.00 2.57 -14.91
CA THR A 58 5.90 2.27 -13.79
C THR A 58 5.21 1.44 -12.71
N LEU A 59 4.00 1.82 -12.31
CA LEU A 59 3.26 1.10 -11.27
C LEU A 59 2.83 -0.31 -11.74
N PHE A 60 2.39 -0.45 -12.99
CA PHE A 60 2.09 -1.76 -13.59
C PHE A 60 3.34 -2.64 -13.67
N ALA A 61 4.47 -2.07 -14.06
CA ALA A 61 5.74 -2.78 -14.11
C ALA A 61 6.19 -3.23 -12.71
N LEU A 62 6.10 -2.37 -11.69
CA LEU A 62 6.39 -2.73 -10.30
C LEU A 62 5.50 -3.88 -9.82
N ALA A 63 4.19 -3.80 -10.06
CA ALA A 63 3.27 -4.86 -9.71
C ALA A 63 3.57 -6.17 -10.47
N GLY A 64 4.01 -6.07 -11.73
CA GLY A 64 4.50 -7.18 -12.54
C GLY A 64 5.74 -7.84 -11.93
N ALA A 65 6.76 -7.04 -11.59
CA ALA A 65 7.99 -7.49 -10.95
C ALA A 65 7.72 -8.19 -9.61
N CYS A 66 6.79 -7.64 -8.80
CA CYS A 66 6.35 -8.28 -7.56
C CYS A 66 5.75 -9.67 -7.81
N ARG A 67 4.90 -9.81 -8.84
CA ARG A 67 4.31 -11.11 -9.22
C ARG A 67 5.35 -12.10 -9.75
N GLU A 68 6.27 -11.62 -10.60
CA GLU A 68 7.36 -12.44 -11.16
C GLU A 68 8.30 -12.97 -10.07
N SER A 69 8.51 -12.20 -9.01
CA SER A 69 9.36 -12.61 -7.88
C SER A 69 8.86 -13.85 -7.13
N GLY A 70 7.57 -14.20 -7.24
CA GLY A 70 6.93 -15.27 -6.48
C GLY A 70 6.69 -14.94 -4.99
N ALA A 71 7.09 -13.76 -4.51
CA ALA A 71 6.93 -13.36 -3.12
C ALA A 71 5.54 -12.74 -2.81
N THR A 72 5.09 -12.85 -1.56
CA THR A 72 3.95 -12.04 -1.10
C THR A 72 4.40 -10.59 -0.92
N SER A 73 3.83 -9.68 -1.70
CA SER A 73 4.25 -8.27 -1.72
C SER A 73 3.24 -7.38 -1.02
N LEU A 74 3.73 -6.44 -0.20
CA LEU A 74 2.95 -5.37 0.43
C LEU A 74 3.47 -4.02 -0.08
N LEU A 75 2.55 -3.18 -0.55
CA LEU A 75 2.84 -1.83 -1.01
C LEU A 75 2.13 -0.85 -0.08
N THR A 76 2.83 0.17 0.41
CA THR A 76 2.19 1.32 1.08
C THR A 76 2.04 2.47 0.11
N ALA A 77 0.92 3.19 0.21
CA ALA A 77 0.64 4.37 -0.59
C ALA A 77 -0.16 5.37 0.25
N GLU A 78 0.11 6.66 0.05
CA GLU A 78 -0.62 7.76 0.71
C GLU A 78 -2.01 7.95 0.08
N ALA A 79 -3.01 8.16 0.95
CA ALA A 79 -4.35 8.55 0.53
C ALA A 79 -4.37 9.96 -0.09
N ASP A 80 -5.29 10.22 -1.01
CA ASP A 80 -5.55 11.57 -1.52
C ASP A 80 -6.19 12.41 -0.40
N PRO A 81 -5.63 13.58 -0.04
CA PRO A 81 -6.18 14.42 1.03
C PRO A 81 -7.62 14.90 0.79
N ARG A 82 -8.04 15.00 -0.47
CA ARG A 82 -9.39 15.42 -0.89
C ARG A 82 -10.34 14.23 -1.03
N HIS A 83 -9.81 13.05 -1.33
CA HIS A 83 -10.57 11.82 -1.47
C HIS A 83 -9.88 10.67 -0.70
N PRO A 84 -10.01 10.62 0.65
CA PRO A 84 -9.24 9.68 1.47
C PRO A 84 -9.53 8.19 1.22
N GLU A 85 -10.54 7.90 0.41
CA GLU A 85 -10.93 6.56 0.00
C GLU A 85 -10.06 6.00 -1.14
N VAL A 86 -9.23 6.84 -1.76
CA VAL A 86 -8.31 6.47 -2.84
C VAL A 86 -6.91 7.00 -2.54
N THR A 87 -5.90 6.39 -3.14
CA THR A 87 -4.52 6.83 -3.12
C THR A 87 -4.35 8.10 -3.92
N ARG A 88 -3.33 8.90 -3.59
CA ARG A 88 -2.97 10.10 -4.35
C ARG A 88 -2.66 9.79 -5.83
N ASP A 89 -2.26 8.56 -6.14
CA ASP A 89 -2.02 8.13 -7.51
C ASP A 89 -3.25 7.59 -8.22
N GLY A 90 -4.29 7.16 -7.50
CA GLY A 90 -5.55 6.65 -8.05
C GLY A 90 -5.41 5.35 -8.85
N LEU A 91 -4.28 4.67 -8.76
CA LEU A 91 -3.90 3.52 -9.60
C LEU A 91 -3.43 2.32 -8.76
N SER A 92 -2.89 2.54 -7.57
CA SER A 92 -2.42 1.50 -6.65
C SER A 92 -3.52 0.50 -6.31
N GLU A 93 -4.75 0.98 -6.12
CA GLU A 93 -5.92 0.13 -5.91
C GLU A 93 -6.28 -0.69 -7.12
N TYR A 94 -5.92 -0.29 -8.34
CA TYR A 94 -6.23 -1.06 -9.53
C TYR A 94 -5.28 -2.28 -9.65
N VAL A 95 -3.99 -2.06 -9.41
CA VAL A 95 -2.93 -3.06 -9.61
C VAL A 95 -2.85 -4.10 -8.50
N ALA A 96 -3.24 -3.75 -7.27
CA ALA A 96 -3.18 -4.66 -6.13
C ALA A 96 -4.25 -5.77 -6.21
N ASP A 97 -4.04 -6.90 -5.55
CA ASP A 97 -5.08 -7.93 -5.40
C ASP A 97 -5.94 -7.72 -4.15
N GLY A 98 -5.37 -7.12 -3.10
CA GLY A 98 -6.06 -6.72 -1.88
C GLY A 98 -5.72 -5.28 -1.52
N VAL A 99 -6.67 -4.57 -0.91
CA VAL A 99 -6.48 -3.18 -0.47
C VAL A 99 -7.04 -3.02 0.94
N VAL A 100 -6.16 -2.63 1.86
CA VAL A 100 -6.49 -2.25 3.22
C VAL A 100 -6.31 -0.74 3.33
N LEU A 101 -7.39 -0.04 3.61
CA LEU A 101 -7.40 1.39 3.83
C LEU A 101 -7.27 1.67 5.33
N LEU A 102 -6.31 2.53 5.67
CA LEU A 102 -6.15 3.10 7.00
C LEU A 102 -6.56 4.56 6.94
N GLY A 103 -7.40 4.99 7.88
CA GLY A 103 -7.95 6.33 7.91
C GLY A 103 -8.17 6.85 9.33
N TYR A 104 -8.45 8.15 9.41
CA TYR A 104 -8.83 8.80 10.65
C TYR A 104 -10.35 8.90 10.75
N ARG A 105 -10.86 8.85 11.98
CA ARG A 105 -12.26 9.11 12.30
C ARG A 105 -12.32 10.20 13.35
N THR A 106 -13.01 11.28 13.04
CA THR A 106 -13.31 12.31 14.03
C THR A 106 -14.53 11.87 14.83
N GLY A 107 -14.42 11.87 16.15
CA GLY A 107 -15.53 11.61 17.06
C GLY A 107 -16.61 12.68 16.93
N ALA A 108 -17.83 12.37 17.39
CA ALA A 108 -18.96 13.31 17.34
C ALA A 108 -18.71 14.62 18.10
N ASP A 109 -17.78 14.61 19.06
CA ASP A 109 -17.34 15.79 19.81
C ASP A 109 -16.33 16.66 19.05
N GLY A 110 -15.86 16.25 17.87
CA GLY A 110 -14.90 16.99 17.06
C GLY A 110 -13.46 17.02 17.61
N HIS A 111 -13.24 16.51 18.83
CA HIS A 111 -11.96 16.63 19.54
C HIS A 111 -11.18 15.33 19.57
N ARG A 112 -11.86 14.18 19.41
CA ARG A 112 -11.21 12.87 19.45
C ARG A 112 -10.98 12.36 18.04
N VAL A 113 -9.73 12.02 17.72
CA VAL A 113 -9.39 11.34 16.47
C VAL A 113 -9.11 9.87 16.78
N GLY A 114 -9.96 8.99 16.26
CA GLY A 114 -9.75 7.55 16.24
C GLY A 114 -9.09 7.10 14.94
N LEU A 115 -8.48 5.91 14.96
CA LEU A 115 -7.99 5.26 13.75
C LEU A 115 -8.97 4.20 13.28
N SER A 116 -9.10 4.06 11.98
CA SER A 116 -10.00 3.10 11.34
C SER A 116 -9.33 2.34 10.23
N LEU A 117 -9.68 1.06 10.13
CA LEU A 117 -9.25 0.14 9.10
C LEU A 117 -10.47 -0.34 8.32
N ARG A 118 -10.37 -0.35 7.00
CA ARG A 118 -11.37 -0.93 6.11
C ARG A 118 -10.70 -1.75 5.03
N ILE A 119 -11.27 -2.90 4.70
CA ILE A 119 -10.83 -3.69 3.54
C ILE A 119 -11.66 -3.24 2.33
N LEU A 120 -11.04 -2.57 1.36
CA LEU A 120 -11.73 -2.11 0.15
C LEU A 120 -11.97 -3.26 -0.83
N LYS A 121 -10.98 -4.15 -0.95
CA LYS A 121 -11.08 -5.34 -1.79
C LYS A 121 -10.15 -6.44 -1.31
N MET A 122 -10.55 -7.68 -1.59
CA MET A 122 -9.68 -8.86 -1.61
C MET A 122 -10.12 -9.74 -2.77
N ARG A 123 -9.29 -9.83 -3.83
CA ARG A 123 -9.59 -10.72 -4.95
C ARG A 123 -9.49 -12.18 -4.51
N ARG A 124 -10.40 -13.01 -5.01
CA ARG A 124 -10.42 -14.48 -4.82
C ARG A 124 -10.64 -14.95 -3.38
N THR A 125 -11.03 -14.07 -2.46
CA THR A 125 -11.40 -14.45 -1.09
C THR A 125 -12.47 -13.50 -0.54
N PRO A 126 -13.45 -13.98 0.23
CA PRO A 126 -14.35 -13.10 0.96
C PRO A 126 -13.57 -12.28 2.00
N HIS A 127 -14.09 -11.10 2.33
CA HIS A 127 -13.55 -10.27 3.39
C HIS A 127 -14.69 -9.54 4.13
N LEU A 128 -14.38 -9.08 5.34
CA LEU A 128 -15.32 -8.29 6.12
C LEU A 128 -15.54 -6.93 5.45
N ARG A 129 -16.81 -6.52 5.33
CA ARG A 129 -17.23 -5.27 4.69
C ARG A 129 -17.72 -4.25 5.73
N THR A 130 -16.95 -4.09 6.80
CA THR A 130 -17.24 -3.15 7.88
C THR A 130 -16.02 -2.29 8.17
N ILE A 131 -16.24 -1.14 8.79
CA ILE A 131 -15.15 -0.31 9.33
C ILE A 131 -14.80 -0.83 10.72
N GLN A 132 -13.52 -1.14 10.93
CA GLN A 132 -13.01 -1.60 12.20
C GLN A 132 -12.13 -0.53 12.83
N PRO A 133 -12.37 -0.12 14.09
CA PRO A 133 -11.44 0.74 14.78
C PRO A 133 -10.17 -0.04 15.11
N TYR A 134 -9.02 0.64 15.10
CA TYR A 134 -7.77 0.04 15.55
C TYR A 134 -6.97 1.00 16.42
N ALA A 135 -6.01 0.47 17.16
CA ALA A 135 -5.05 1.24 17.93
C ALA A 135 -3.62 0.80 17.59
N ILE A 136 -2.68 1.75 17.65
CA ILE A 136 -1.25 1.45 17.59
C ILE A 136 -0.76 1.45 19.04
N THR A 137 -0.30 0.29 19.50
CA THR A 137 0.14 0.07 20.88
C THR A 137 1.62 -0.32 20.92
N ALA A 138 2.20 -0.46 22.10
CA ALA A 138 3.54 -1.03 22.27
C ALA A 138 3.67 -2.47 21.71
N SER A 139 2.54 -3.18 21.55
CA SER A 139 2.47 -4.51 20.93
C SER A 139 2.17 -4.49 19.42
N GLY A 140 2.09 -3.30 18.82
CA GLY A 140 1.75 -3.11 17.40
C GLY A 140 0.28 -2.74 17.17
N ILE A 141 -0.20 -2.99 15.96
CA ILE A 141 -1.57 -2.69 15.52
C ILE A 141 -2.54 -3.70 16.13
N GLN A 142 -3.52 -3.21 16.89
CA GLN A 142 -4.61 -4.01 17.42
C GLN A 142 -5.93 -3.57 16.78
N VAL A 143 -6.59 -4.48 16.06
CA VAL A 143 -7.87 -4.24 15.41
C VAL A 143 -8.98 -4.73 16.35
N ASP A 144 -9.91 -3.86 16.71
CA ASP A 144 -11.10 -4.26 17.48
C ASP A 144 -12.01 -5.09 16.57
N ALA A 145 -12.62 -6.15 17.10
CA ALA A 145 -13.55 -6.99 16.34
C ALA A 145 -14.94 -6.34 16.22
N ARG A 146 -15.23 -5.31 17.03
CA ARG A 146 -16.50 -4.59 17.02
C ARG A 146 -16.54 -3.65 15.83
N ALA A 147 -17.26 -4.07 14.80
CA ALA A 147 -17.66 -3.18 13.72
C ALA A 147 -18.37 -1.97 14.33
N VAL A 148 -17.94 -0.77 13.96
CA VAL A 148 -18.71 0.41 14.31
C VAL A 148 -19.80 0.55 13.27
N ASP A 149 -21.05 0.43 13.72
CA ASP A 149 -22.21 0.69 12.88
C ASP A 149 -22.15 2.15 12.43
N LEU A 150 -22.04 2.36 11.13
CA LEU A 150 -22.29 3.67 10.56
C LEU A 150 -23.80 3.73 10.41
N GLY A 151 -24.48 4.22 11.46
CA GLY A 151 -25.92 4.44 11.42
C GLY A 151 -26.31 5.08 10.08
N GLY A 152 -27.18 4.39 9.34
CA GLY A 152 -27.78 4.92 8.14
C GLY A 152 -28.66 6.11 8.50
N GLU A 153 -28.59 7.16 7.71
CA GLU A 153 -29.76 8.02 7.50
C GLU A 153 -30.82 7.24 6.72
#